data_AF-A0A9D2Q254-F1
#
_entry.id   AF-A0A9D2Q254-F1
#
_cell.length_a   1.000
_cell.length_b   1.000
_cell.length_c   1.000
_cell.angle_alpha   90.00
_cell.angle_beta   90.00
_cell.angle_gamma   90.00
#
_symmetry.space_group_name_H-M   'P 1'
#
loop_
_entity.id
_entity.type
_entity.pdbx_description
1 polymer ?
#
loop_
_entity_poly.entity_id
_entity_poly.type
_entity_poly.pdbx_seq_one_letter_code
_entity_poly.pdbx_strand_id
1 'polypeptide(L)'
;PFAIADQAGLDVYANCFVTFEDAFGDRLATPKILTDAVAADRKGVKNGRGLLGDYDEATSAELIAYRNKAYAKMSQLLAELGPAPKASPSEG
;
A
#
# COMPACT_ATOMS: atom_id res chain seq x y z
N PRO A 1 -3.89 6.27 -1.42
CA PRO A 1 -2.59 5.56 -1.48
C PRO A 1 -1.97 5.35 -0.08
N PHE A 2 -1.81 6.40 0.74
CA PHE A 2 -1.11 6.30 2.04
C PHE A 2 -1.77 5.36 3.06
N ALA A 3 -3.11 5.30 3.10
CA ALA A 3 -3.81 4.34 3.96
C ALA A 3 -3.49 2.88 3.61
N ILE A 4 -3.25 2.58 2.33
CA ILE A 4 -2.83 1.24 1.87
C ILE A 4 -1.37 1.00 2.25
N ALA A 5 -0.51 2.02 2.13
CA ALA A 5 0.88 1.93 2.58
C ALA A 5 0.98 1.66 4.09
N ASP A 6 0.18 2.34 4.92
CA ASP A 6 0.10 2.08 6.36
C ASP A 6 -0.43 0.67 6.66
N GLN A 7 -1.34 0.12 5.85
CA GLN A 7 -1.81 -1.26 6.01
C GLN A 7 -0.75 -2.30 5.62
N ALA A 8 -0.07 -2.09 4.50
CA ALA A 8 0.93 -3.01 3.96
C ALA A 8 2.22 -3.01 4.80
N GLY A 9 2.56 -1.86 5.38
CA GLY A 9 3.80 -1.61 6.09
C GLY A 9 4.69 -0.66 5.30
N LEU A 10 5.12 0.44 5.95
CA LEU A 10 5.93 1.47 5.29
C LEU A 10 7.35 0.99 4.97
N ASP A 11 7.88 0.07 5.76
CA ASP A 11 9.14 -0.63 5.51
C ASP A 11 9.06 -1.57 4.30
N VAL A 12 7.93 -2.28 4.15
CA VAL A 12 7.66 -3.10 2.95
C VAL A 12 7.55 -2.21 1.72
N TYR A 13 6.80 -1.12 1.81
CA TYR A 13 6.65 -0.15 0.72
C TYR A 13 7.99 0.46 0.30
N ALA A 14 8.82 0.89 1.27
CA ALA A 14 10.15 1.42 1.00
C ALA A 14 11.04 0.40 0.26
N ASN A 15 11.00 -0.87 0.68
CA ASN A 15 11.77 -1.93 0.02
C ASN A 15 11.29 -2.18 -1.43
N CYS A 16 9.98 -2.10 -1.70
CA CYS A 16 9.47 -2.21 -3.07
C CYS A 16 10.00 -1.08 -3.98
N PHE A 17 10.19 0.13 -3.46
CA PHE A 17 10.77 1.21 -4.23
C PHE A 17 12.25 0.98 -4.57
N VAL A 18 13.01 0.27 -3.73
CA VAL A 18 14.39 -0.14 -4.09
C VAL A 18 14.36 -1.01 -5.34
N THR A 19 13.46 -2.01 -5.41
CA THR A 19 13.29 -2.83 -6.62
C THR A 19 12.86 -1.99 -7.84
N PHE A 20 12.04 -0.95 -7.64
CA PHE A 20 11.63 -0.07 -8.75
C PHE A 20 12.76 0.85 -9.22
N GLU A 21 13.57 1.37 -8.30
CA GLU A 21 14.75 2.15 -8.62
C GLU A 21 15.76 1.32 -9.40
N ASP A 22 16.03 0.09 -8.96
CA ASP A 22 16.93 -0.83 -9.66
C ASP A 22 16.45 -1.15 -11.10
N ALA A 23 15.14 -1.28 -11.30
CA ALA A 23 14.56 -1.67 -12.58
C ALA A 23 14.30 -0.49 -13.54
N PHE A 24 13.99 0.70 -13.00
CA PHE A 24 13.47 1.83 -13.77
C PHE A 24 14.23 3.15 -13.56
N GLY A 25 15.29 3.12 -12.74
CA GLY A 25 16.18 4.23 -12.43
C GLY A 25 15.62 5.24 -11.43
N ASP A 26 16.42 6.27 -11.16
CA ASP A 26 16.26 7.25 -10.08
C ASP A 26 14.90 7.96 -10.05
N ARG A 27 14.17 8.01 -11.17
CA ARG A 27 12.82 8.60 -11.20
C ARG A 27 11.83 7.82 -10.32
N LEU A 28 12.07 6.53 -10.14
CA LEU A 28 11.31 5.68 -9.21
C LEU A 28 12.10 5.37 -7.93
N ALA A 29 13.06 6.23 -7.56
CA ALA A 29 13.76 6.12 -6.29
C ALA A 29 12.82 6.18 -5.09
N THR A 30 13.25 5.61 -3.97
CA THR A 30 12.45 5.56 -2.75
C THR A 30 12.10 6.97 -2.24
N PRO A 31 10.81 7.33 -2.14
CA PRO A 31 10.40 8.64 -1.67
C PRO A 31 10.90 8.92 -0.25
N LYS A 32 11.40 10.14 -0.02
CA LYS A 32 11.92 10.59 1.28
C LYS A 32 10.92 10.40 2.44
N ILE A 33 9.63 10.57 2.18
CA ILE A 33 8.58 10.36 3.19
C ILE A 33 8.57 8.91 3.74
N LEU A 34 8.92 7.93 2.92
CA LEU A 34 9.00 6.53 3.34
C LEU A 34 10.29 6.25 4.10
N THR A 35 11.44 6.75 3.61
CA THR A 35 12.72 6.56 4.31
C THR A 35 12.71 7.23 5.69
N ASP A 36 12.16 8.44 5.80
CA ASP A 36 12.01 9.15 7.07
C ASP A 36 11.08 8.42 8.04
N ALA A 37 9.95 7.88 7.54
CA ALA A 37 9.01 7.11 8.36
C ALA A 37 9.66 5.84 8.92
N VAL A 38 10.35 5.07 8.07
CA VAL A 38 11.05 3.85 8.48
C VAL A 38 12.17 4.17 9.49
N ALA A 39 12.94 5.23 9.27
CA ALA A 39 13.98 5.67 10.20
C ALA A 39 13.42 6.08 11.57
N ALA A 40 12.18 6.59 11.62
CA ALA A 40 11.47 6.94 12.86
C ALA A 40 10.69 5.76 13.49
N ASP A 41 10.91 4.53 13.01
CA ASP A 41 10.16 3.32 13.37
C ASP A 41 8.64 3.48 13.23
N ARG A 42 8.20 4.17 12.17
CA ARG A 42 6.80 4.25 11.76
C ARG A 42 6.59 3.22 10.66
N LYS A 43 6.01 2.07 11.01
CA LYS A 43 5.83 0.94 10.09
C LYS A 43 4.37 0.72 9.71
N GLY A 44 3.49 1.65 10.01
CA GLY A 44 2.07 1.59 9.70
C GLY A 44 1.24 0.94 10.82
N VAL A 45 0.12 0.34 10.44
CA VAL A 45 -0.86 -0.25 11.37
C VAL A 45 -0.22 -1.36 12.23
N LYS A 46 0.75 -2.10 11.69
CA LYS A 46 1.39 -3.23 12.40
C LYS A 46 2.17 -2.84 13.65
N ASN A 47 2.59 -1.57 13.78
CA ASN A 47 3.22 -1.05 15.00
C ASN A 47 2.54 0.22 15.51
N GLY A 48 1.30 0.47 15.07
CA GLY A 48 0.48 1.59 15.52
C GLY A 48 0.99 2.98 15.11
N ARG A 49 1.93 3.09 14.16
CA ARG A 49 2.53 4.39 13.78
C ARG A 49 2.70 4.47 12.27
N GLY A 50 1.79 5.17 11.60
CA GLY A 50 1.75 5.31 10.14
C GLY A 50 2.02 6.72 9.62
N LEU A 51 1.78 6.94 8.33
CA LEU A 51 1.81 8.26 7.71
C LEU A 51 0.54 9.05 8.03
N LEU A 52 -0.60 8.39 8.22
CA LEU A 52 -1.86 9.07 8.53
C LEU A 52 -2.05 9.39 10.02
N GLY A 53 -1.22 8.81 10.89
CA GLY A 53 -1.28 9.06 12.33
C GLY A 53 -0.75 7.88 13.14
N ASP A 54 -0.93 7.99 14.45
CA ASP A 54 -0.73 6.90 15.38
C ASP A 54 -2.08 6.20 15.65
N TYR A 55 -2.02 4.89 15.86
CA TYR A 55 -3.17 4.04 16.11
C TYR A 55 -2.95 3.32 17.43
N ASP A 56 -3.93 3.42 18.32
CA ASP A 56 -3.97 2.50 19.46
C ASP A 56 -4.37 1.08 19.01
N GLU A 57 -4.32 0.14 19.94
CA GLU A 57 -4.61 -1.27 19.65
C GLU A 57 -6.05 -1.48 19.18
N ALA A 58 -7.01 -0.79 19.81
CA ALA A 58 -8.42 -0.87 19.46
C ALA A 58 -8.67 -0.36 18.02
N THR A 59 -8.15 0.82 17.69
CA THR A 59 -8.27 1.42 16.36
C THR A 59 -7.58 0.56 15.30
N SER A 60 -6.41 -0.01 15.62
CA SER A 60 -5.69 -0.90 14.72
C SER A 60 -6.52 -2.16 14.40
N ALA A 61 -7.13 -2.77 15.43
CA ALA A 61 -8.00 -3.93 15.27
C ALA A 61 -9.25 -3.61 14.43
N GLU A 62 -9.91 -2.48 14.69
CA GLU A 62 -11.06 -2.00 13.91
C GLU A 62 -10.70 -1.77 12.44
N LEU A 63 -9.56 -1.11 12.17
CA LEU A 63 -9.06 -0.87 10.82
C LEU A 63 -8.79 -2.18 10.06
N ILE A 64 -8.15 -3.15 10.72
CA ILE A 64 -7.90 -4.48 10.14
C ILE A 64 -9.23 -5.17 9.81
N ALA A 65 -10.17 -5.21 10.75
CA ALA A 65 -11.47 -5.85 10.55
C ALA A 65 -12.25 -5.21 9.40
N TYR A 66 -12.29 -3.87 9.36
CA TYR A 66 -12.94 -3.11 8.29
C TYR A 66 -12.32 -3.41 6.93
N ARG A 67 -10.98 -3.35 6.81
CA ARG A 67 -10.28 -3.55 5.54
C ARG A 67 -10.39 -4.98 5.04
N ASN A 68 -10.33 -5.98 5.92
CA ASN A 68 -10.56 -7.38 5.57
C ASN A 68 -11.95 -7.56 4.94
N LYS A 69 -12.99 -6.98 5.56
CA LYS A 69 -14.36 -7.00 5.03
C LYS A 69 -14.48 -6.25 3.69
N ALA A 70 -13.88 -5.07 3.60
CA ALA A 70 -13.97 -4.23 2.40
C ALA A 70 -13.29 -4.89 1.19
N TYR A 71 -12.07 -5.41 1.35
CA TYR A 71 -11.33 -6.04 0.26
C TYR A 71 -11.91 -7.39 -0.15
N ALA A 72 -12.46 -8.17 0.79
CA ALA A 72 -13.21 -9.37 0.45
C ALA A 72 -14.42 -9.06 -0.44
N LYS A 73 -15.20 -8.02 -0.10
CA LYS A 73 -16.34 -7.57 -0.93
C LYS A 73 -15.91 -7.05 -2.29
N MET A 74 -14.82 -6.27 -2.34
CA MET A 74 -14.27 -5.78 -3.60
C MET A 74 -13.82 -6.93 -4.50
N SER A 75 -13.17 -7.95 -3.93
CA SER A 75 -12.78 -9.16 -4.67
C SER A 75 -13.99 -9.93 -5.21
N GLN A 76 -15.07 -10.04 -4.45
CA GLN A 76 -16.31 -10.67 -4.89
C GLN A 76 -16.92 -9.91 -6.08
N LEU A 77 -16.99 -8.57 -5.98
CA LEU A 77 -17.48 -7.74 -7.07
C LEU A 77 -16.65 -7.90 -8.35
N LEU A 78 -15.32 -7.89 -8.25
CA LEU A 78 -14.46 -8.11 -9.42
C LEU A 78 -14.64 -9.50 -10.03
N ALA A 79 -14.89 -10.52 -9.22
CA ALA A 79 -15.19 -11.87 -9.71
C ALA A 79 -16.53 -11.92 -10.46
N GLU A 80 -17.54 -11.19 -9.98
CA GLU A 80 -18.85 -11.06 -10.63
C GLU A 80 -18.79 -10.31 -11.96
N LEU A 81 -18.05 -9.20 -12.01
CA LEU A 81 -17.90 -8.37 -13.21
C LEU A 81 -17.04 -9.03 -14.29
N GLY A 82 -16.15 -9.96 -13.92
CA GLY A 82 -15.21 -10.59 -14.83
C GLY A 82 -14.03 -9.69 -15.20
N PRO A 83 -13.18 -10.12 -16.17
CA PRO A 83 -11.97 -9.40 -16.52
C PRO A 83 -12.27 -8.03 -17.13
N ALA A 84 -11.46 -7.02 -16.76
CA ALA A 84 -11.53 -5.71 -17.38
C ALA A 84 -11.28 -5.80 -18.89
N PRO A 85 -12.02 -5.04 -19.72
CA PRO A 85 -11.76 -4.96 -21.16
C PRO A 85 -10.31 -4.54 -21.43
N LYS A 86 -9.67 -5.17 -22.41
CA LYS A 86 -8.29 -4.84 -22.82
C LYS A 86 -8.32 -3.76 -23.90
N ALA A 87 -7.41 -2.80 -23.80
CA ALA A 87 -7.16 -1.88 -24.91
C ALA A 87 -6.59 -2.66 -26.10
N SER A 88 -7.06 -2.35 -27.31
CA SER A 88 -6.45 -2.83 -28.54
C SER A 88 -5.07 -2.17 -28.72
N PRO A 89 -4.04 -2.88 -29.20
CA PRO A 89 -2.78 -2.25 -29.57
C PRO A 89 -3.03 -1.16 -30.62
N SER A 90 -2.37 -0.01 -30.50
CA SER A 90 -2.31 0.96 -31.58
C SER A 90 -1.49 0.35 -32.72
N GLU A 91 -2.05 0.29 -33.94
CA GLU A 91 -1.24 0.00 -35.13
C GLU A 91 -0.22 1.13 -35.29
N GLY A 92 1.06 0.78 -35.20
CA GLY A 92 2.20 1.65 -35.46
C GLY A 92 3.09 1.02 -36.51
#